data_AF-A0A6B3CAT5-F1
#
_entry.id   AF-A0A6B3CAT5-F1
#
_cell.length_a   1.000
_cell.length_b   1.000
_cell.length_c   1.000
_cell.angle_alpha   90.00
_cell.angle_beta   90.00
_cell.angle_gamma   90.00
#
_symmetry.space_group_name_H-M   'P 1'
#
loop_
_entity.id
_entity.type
_entity.pdbx_description
1 polymer ?
#
loop_
_entity_poly.entity_id
_entity_poly.type
_entity_poly.pdbx_seq_one_letter_code
_entity_poly.pdbx_strand_id
1 'polypeptide(L)' 'ARSVNTLALFYNKDVLDKAGVRVPTTWAELRETAKKLTRGKQYGLALSAGGAEDGVFQFTPFMWSNGGDETDLDGP' A
#
# COMPACT_ATOMS: atom_id res chain seq x y z
N ALA A 1 -14.16 -1.65 23.69
CA ALA A 1 -13.10 -0.64 23.51
C ALA A 1 -13.27 -0.02 22.13
N ARG A 2 -13.23 1.31 21.99
CA ARG A 2 -13.13 1.94 20.67
C ARG A 2 -11.68 1.74 20.21
N SER A 3 -11.46 0.72 19.39
CA SER A 3 -10.16 0.49 18.76
C SER A 3 -10.07 1.37 17.52
N VAL A 4 -8.94 2.04 17.32
CA VAL A 4 -8.62 2.77 16.10
C VAL A 4 -7.43 2.09 15.44
N ASN A 5 -7.53 1.81 14.15
CA ASN A 5 -6.46 1.21 13.36
C ASN A 5 -5.91 2.29 12.43
N THR A 6 -4.61 2.60 12.55
CA THR A 6 -3.93 3.57 11.69
C THR A 6 -2.94 2.82 10.80
N LEU A 7 -3.25 2.73 9.51
CA LEU A 7 -2.33 2.13 8.54
C LEU A 7 -1.18 3.09 8.23
N ALA A 8 0.05 2.56 8.26
CA ALA A 8 1.24 3.27 7.83
C ALA A 8 2.04 2.41 6.85
N LEU A 9 2.69 3.06 5.88
CA LEU A 9 3.61 2.40 4.97
C LEU A 9 5.02 2.39 5.56
N PHE A 10 5.55 1.19 5.81
CA PHE A 10 6.95 0.99 6.17
C PHE A 10 7.78 0.67 4.93
N TYR A 11 9.02 1.15 4.90
CA TYR A 11 9.94 0.90 3.78
C TYR A 11 11.33 0.53 4.29
N ASN A 12 12.05 -0.24 3.48
CA ASN A 12 13.44 -0.59 3.75
C ASN A 12 14.38 0.44 3.09
N LYS A 13 15.06 1.25 3.92
CA LYS A 13 15.97 2.32 3.47
C LYS A 13 17.08 1.78 2.56
N ASP A 14 17.74 0.70 2.97
CA ASP A 14 18.85 0.10 2.22
C ASP A 14 18.41 -0.38 0.83
N VAL A 15 17.18 -0.89 0.70
CA VAL A 15 16.63 -1.33 -0.60
C VAL A 15 16.39 -0.14 -1.52
N LEU A 16 15.86 0.97 -1.00
CA LEU A 16 15.67 2.19 -1.79
C LEU A 16 17.00 2.80 -2.22
N ASP A 17 17.96 2.89 -1.29
CA ASP A 17 19.29 3.45 -1.54
C ASP A 17 20.05 2.64 -2.59
N LYS A 18 20.07 1.30 -2.46
CA LYS A 18 20.68 0.40 -3.46
C LYS A 18 20.05 0.52 -4.85
N ALA A 19 18.75 0.83 -4.92
CA ALA A 19 18.03 1.00 -6.18
C ALA A 19 18.12 2.44 -6.75
N GLY A 20 18.70 3.38 -6.00
CA GLY A 20 18.71 4.80 -6.34
C GLY A 20 17.31 5.38 -6.47
N VAL A 21 16.38 4.99 -5.59
CA VAL A 21 14.98 5.44 -5.58
C VAL A 21 14.74 6.32 -4.35
N ARG A 22 14.06 7.46 -4.53
CA ARG A 22 13.63 8.29 -3.41
C ARG A 22 12.40 7.69 -2.74
N VAL A 23 12.16 8.04 -1.48
CA VAL A 23 10.93 7.63 -0.78
C VAL A 23 9.71 8.15 -1.55
N PRO A 24 8.78 7.29 -1.97
CA PRO A 24 7.59 7.72 -2.70
C PRO A 24 6.65 8.51 -1.79
N THR A 25 6.07 9.57 -2.33
CA THR A 25 5.15 10.49 -1.65
C THR A 25 3.75 10.49 -2.27
N THR A 26 3.59 9.86 -3.43
CA THR A 26 2.31 9.69 -4.13
C THR A 26 2.05 8.23 -4.47
N TRP A 27 0.78 7.88 -4.75
CA TRP A 27 0.41 6.54 -5.21
C TRP A 27 1.07 6.15 -6.52
N ALA A 28 1.21 7.10 -7.45
CA ALA A 28 1.92 6.88 -8.72
C ALA A 28 3.40 6.55 -8.47
N GLU A 29 4.07 7.30 -7.60
CA GLU A 29 5.47 7.04 -7.22
C GLU A 29 5.61 5.69 -6.49
N LEU A 30 4.66 5.34 -5.62
CA LEU A 30 4.66 4.05 -4.92
C LEU A 30 4.55 2.89 -5.92
N ARG A 31 3.63 2.99 -6.89
CA ARG A 31 3.44 1.97 -7.94
C ARG A 31 4.69 1.79 -8.78
N GLU A 32 5.29 2.88 -9.25
CA GLU A 32 6.52 2.82 -10.06
C GLU A 32 7.71 2.29 -9.26
N THR A 33 7.86 2.72 -8.01
CA THR A 33 8.90 2.23 -7.09
C THR A 33 8.73 0.73 -6.84
N ALA A 34 7.52 0.27 -6.52
CA ALA A 34 7.24 -1.14 -6.29
C ALA A 34 7.54 -1.98 -7.54
N LYS A 35 7.12 -1.51 -8.72
CA LYS A 35 7.40 -2.18 -10.00
C LYS A 35 8.89 -2.26 -10.30
N LYS A 36 9.68 -1.23 -9.97
CA LYS A 36 11.14 -1.25 -10.13
C LYS A 36 11.81 -2.24 -9.19
N LEU A 37 11.34 -2.35 -7.95
CA LEU A 37 11.93 -3.19 -6.91
C LEU A 37 11.50 -4.66 -6.96
N THR A 38 10.41 -4.99 -7.65
CA THR A 38 9.96 -6.38 -7.80
C THR A 38 10.85 -7.14 -8.79
N ARG A 39 11.77 -7.98 -8.31
CA ARG A 39 12.70 -8.76 -9.14
C ARG A 39 13.02 -10.10 -8.46
N GLY A 40 12.94 -11.20 -9.21
CA GLY A 40 13.22 -12.54 -8.69
C GLY A 40 12.33 -12.88 -7.50
N LYS A 41 12.94 -13.05 -6.31
CA LYS A 41 12.22 -13.35 -5.06
C LYS A 41 11.83 -12.10 -4.24
N GLN A 42 12.23 -10.90 -4.68
CA GLN A 42 11.89 -9.65 -4.01
C GLN A 42 10.62 -9.04 -4.60
N TYR A 43 9.74 -8.54 -3.74
CA TYR A 43 8.54 -7.77 -4.11
C TYR A 43 8.66 -6.35 -3.57
N GLY A 44 8.34 -5.36 -4.41
CA GLY A 44 8.44 -3.94 -4.06
C GLY A 44 7.28 -3.40 -3.21
N LEU A 45 6.22 -4.18 -3.04
CA LEU A 45 5.12 -3.92 -2.13
C LEU A 45 4.61 -5.26 -1.59
N ALA A 46 4.31 -5.30 -0.30
CA ALA A 46 3.71 -6.47 0.34
C ALA A 46 2.46 -6.02 1.10
N LEU A 47 1.35 -6.71 0.87
CA LEU A 47 0.09 -6.53 1.56
C LEU A 47 -0.43 -7.91 1.99
N SER A 48 -1.11 -7.99 3.13
CA SER A 48 -2.04 -9.08 3.41
C SER A 48 -3.21 -8.98 2.46
N ALA A 49 -3.39 -10.02 1.67
CA ALA A 49 -4.54 -10.23 0.80
C ALA A 49 -5.42 -11.37 1.34
N GLY A 50 -5.36 -11.64 2.64
CA GLY A 50 -6.24 -12.60 3.31
C GLY A 50 -7.70 -12.13 3.28
N GLY A 51 -8.64 -13.07 3.26
CA GLY A 51 -10.08 -12.76 3.32
C GLY A 51 -10.60 -12.40 4.71
N ALA A 52 -9.71 -12.20 5.69
CA ALA A 52 -10.04 -11.82 7.05
C ALA A 52 -9.85 -10.30 7.25
N GLU A 53 -10.06 -9.83 8.47
CA GLU A 53 -10.04 -8.40 8.81
C GLU A 53 -8.73 -7.70 8.40
N ASP A 54 -7.61 -8.42 8.41
CA ASP A 54 -6.30 -7.91 8.05
C ASP A 54 -6.21 -7.47 6.57
N GLY A 55 -6.89 -8.16 5.65
CA GLY A 55 -6.99 -7.74 4.26
C GLY A 55 -7.85 -6.48 4.09
N VAL A 56 -8.96 -6.39 4.83
CA VAL A 56 -9.85 -5.22 4.80
C VAL A 56 -9.10 -3.96 5.24
N PHE A 57 -8.41 -4.01 6.39
CA PHE A 57 -7.67 -2.86 6.92
C PHE A 57 -6.50 -2.41 6.05
N GLN A 58 -5.94 -3.30 5.23
CA GLN A 58 -4.88 -2.93 4.28
C GLN A 58 -5.41 -2.40 2.97
N PHE A 59 -6.65 -2.73 2.58
CA PHE A 59 -7.28 -2.23 1.37
C PHE A 59 -7.97 -0.87 1.56
N THR A 60 -8.73 -0.69 2.64
CA THR A 60 -9.60 0.49 2.81
C THR A 60 -8.87 1.84 2.69
N PRO A 61 -7.62 2.03 3.16
CA PRO A 61 -6.95 3.32 3.01
C PRO A 61 -6.60 3.65 1.56
N PHE A 62 -6.37 2.65 0.71
CA PHE A 62 -6.19 2.87 -0.73
C PHE A 62 -7.50 3.29 -1.41
N MET A 63 -8.62 2.65 -1.02
CA MET A 63 -9.95 3.00 -1.52
C MET A 63 -10.34 4.44 -1.15
N TRP A 64 -10.28 4.77 0.15
CA TRP A 64 -10.64 6.10 0.66
C TRP A 64 -9.73 7.19 0.11
N SER A 65 -8.42 6.95 0.05
CA SER A 65 -7.47 7.94 -0.49
C SER A 65 -7.63 8.17 -2.00
N ASN A 66 -8.37 7.30 -2.69
CA ASN A 66 -8.67 7.44 -4.11
C ASN A 66 -10.14 7.86 -4.37
N GLY A 67 -10.87 8.27 -3.33
CA GLY A 67 -12.23 8.81 -3.42
C GLY A 67 -13.36 7.78 -3.38
N GLY A 68 -13.06 6.50 -3.12
CA GLY A 68 -14.09 5.48 -2.92
C GLY A 68 -14.68 5.51 -1.50
N ASP A 69 -15.89 4.98 -1.36
CA ASP A 69 -16.64 4.92 -0.10
C ASP A 69 -17.35 3.56 0.01
N GLU A 70 -17.16 2.85 1.13
CA GLU A 70 -17.80 1.55 1.36
C GLU A 70 -19.34 1.62 1.47
N THR A 71 -19.88 2.81 1.66
CA THR A 71 -21.33 3.05 1.73
C THR A 71 -21.95 3.37 0.38
N ASP A 72 -21.14 3.59 -0.66
CA ASP A 72 -21.56 3.89 -2.03
C ASP A 72 -20.74 3.03 -3.02
N LEU A 73 -21.10 1.74 -3.09
CA LEU A 73 -20.44 0.75 -3.96
C LEU A 73 -21.11 0.60 -5.33
N ASP A 74 -22.14 1.40 -5.57
CA ASP A 74 -22.97 1.37 -6.78
C ASP A 74 -22.41 2.34 -7.85
N GLY A 75 -21.42 3.15 -7.48
CA GLY A 75 -20.68 4.08 -8.33
C GLY A 75 -19.36 3.52 -8.89
N PRO A 76 -18.82 4.09 -9.97
CA PRO A 76 -17.62 3.61 -10.67
C PRO A 76 -16.31 3.75 -9.88
#